data_AF-A0A8G1J325-F1
#
_entry.id   AF-A0A8G1J325-F1
#
_cell.length_a   1.000
_cell.length_b   1.000
_cell.length_c   1.000
_cell.angle_alpha   90.00
_cell.angle_beta   90.00
_cell.angle_gamma   90.00
#
_symmetry.space_group_name_H-M   'P 1'
#
loop_
_entity.id
_entity.type
_entity.pdbx_description
1 polymer ?
#
loop_
_entity_poly.entity_id
_entity_poly.type
_entity_poly.pdbx_seq_one_letter_code
_entity_poly.pdbx_strand_id
1 'polypeptide(L)'
;MNELRESILSLGVADPETAVAIHALIGSDPALLAQAGGLPAARPALDEWVKTAFLRPEGPFLEAAAAAVADALGEAPDTAVDRVLDHITTRPRTRYDLRAVTGLSEADLDALLPRLAEAGLVRADPNPLEPDDPFWTMEHRLARFHYAMVAQHLPRWRRGYITDKLWRMTHARFDRYVCRPEFNRLAREWALNDPAAAATTRMTVPDPRFRQLRTLELAVWDGQGAPIALGTVRWRFRMVERQLKRLRYVKRLLGDPPARLYCVAPRVDPAIVAGADADPDLFVISPAQLLRRASTTPRIAPESAPPGDLHPISRLVGAETRRVG
;
A
#
# COMPACT_ATOMS: atom_id res chain seq x y z
N MET A 1 -0.90 14.54 5.72
CA MET A 1 -1.67 14.66 4.46
C MET A 1 -1.40 13.38 3.67
N ASN A 2 -2.42 12.74 3.10
CA ASN A 2 -2.24 11.48 2.35
C ASN A 2 -1.93 11.83 0.88
N GLU A 3 -0.65 12.01 0.56
CA GLU A 3 -0.14 12.39 -0.75
C GLU A 3 -0.55 11.40 -1.84
N LEU A 4 -0.54 10.09 -1.56
CA LEU A 4 -0.94 9.09 -2.54
C LEU A 4 -2.42 9.18 -2.89
N ARG A 5 -3.29 9.36 -1.89
CA ARG A 5 -4.73 9.56 -2.11
C ARG A 5 -4.96 10.77 -2.98
N GLU A 6 -4.35 11.91 -2.66
CA GLU A 6 -4.56 13.13 -3.46
C GLU A 6 -4.02 12.96 -4.89
N SER A 7 -2.90 12.26 -5.07
CA SER A 7 -2.35 11.92 -6.38
C SER A 7 -3.25 10.94 -7.18
N ILE A 8 -3.93 10.00 -6.53
CA ILE A 8 -4.93 9.14 -7.20
C ILE A 8 -6.18 9.94 -7.55
N LEU A 9 -6.65 10.80 -6.65
CA LEU A 9 -7.84 11.62 -6.88
C LEU A 9 -7.65 12.65 -7.99
N SER A 10 -6.42 13.15 -8.21
CA SER A 10 -6.12 14.10 -9.27
C SER A 10 -6.32 13.54 -10.68
N LEU A 11 -6.45 12.21 -10.82
CA LEU A 11 -6.82 11.56 -12.09
C LEU A 11 -8.25 11.89 -12.55
N GLY A 12 -9.12 12.33 -11.64
CA GLY A 12 -10.53 12.63 -11.96
C GLY A 12 -11.37 11.40 -12.32
N VAL A 13 -10.91 10.19 -12.01
CA VAL A 13 -11.62 8.94 -12.30
C VAL A 13 -12.53 8.58 -11.12
N ALA A 14 -13.84 8.50 -11.37
CA ALA A 14 -14.84 8.31 -10.32
C ALA A 14 -14.85 6.91 -9.71
N ASP A 15 -14.59 5.86 -10.51
CA ASP A 15 -14.53 4.48 -10.00
C ASP A 15 -13.22 4.25 -9.21
N PRO A 16 -13.28 4.01 -7.89
CA PRO A 16 -12.08 3.90 -7.06
C PRO A 16 -11.13 2.76 -7.46
N GLU A 17 -11.67 1.63 -7.92
CA GLU A 17 -10.84 0.51 -8.37
C GLU A 17 -10.08 0.87 -9.66
N THR A 18 -10.73 1.58 -10.58
CA THR A 18 -10.11 2.03 -11.84
C THR A 18 -9.08 3.13 -11.59
N ALA A 19 -9.38 4.10 -10.72
CA ALA A 19 -8.44 5.16 -10.34
C ALA A 19 -7.13 4.60 -9.76
N VAL A 20 -7.22 3.67 -8.80
CA VAL A 20 -6.03 2.99 -8.22
C VAL A 20 -5.26 2.22 -9.29
N ALA A 21 -5.95 1.55 -10.22
CA ALA A 21 -5.28 0.75 -11.24
C ALA A 21 -4.54 1.59 -12.31
N ILE A 22 -5.11 2.73 -12.71
CA ILE A 22 -4.44 3.70 -13.59
C ILE A 22 -3.22 4.29 -12.89
N HIS A 23 -3.39 4.72 -11.64
CA HIS A 23 -2.31 5.28 -10.85
C HIS A 23 -1.16 4.28 -10.63
N ALA A 24 -1.47 3.00 -10.45
CA ALA A 24 -0.47 1.94 -10.32
C ALA A 24 0.40 1.76 -11.59
N LEU A 25 -0.10 2.15 -12.77
CA LEU A 25 0.64 2.08 -14.04
C LEU A 25 1.52 3.29 -14.27
N ILE A 26 0.96 4.50 -14.13
CA ILE A 26 1.61 5.75 -14.59
C ILE A 26 1.65 6.86 -13.54
N GLY A 27 1.09 6.63 -12.36
CA GLY A 27 0.97 7.66 -11.33
C GLY A 27 0.03 8.79 -11.79
N SER A 28 0.40 10.02 -11.44
CA SER A 28 -0.34 11.25 -11.78
C SER A 28 0.50 12.26 -12.56
N ASP A 29 1.54 11.79 -13.26
CA ASP A 29 2.42 12.65 -14.06
C ASP A 29 1.64 13.23 -15.26
N PRO A 30 1.55 14.57 -15.41
CA PRO A 30 0.76 15.19 -16.47
C PRO A 30 1.22 14.81 -17.90
N ALA A 31 2.53 14.62 -18.12
CA ALA A 31 3.06 14.25 -19.43
C ALA A 31 2.71 12.80 -19.77
N LEU A 32 2.83 11.89 -18.81
CA LEU A 32 2.39 10.50 -19.00
C LEU A 32 0.88 10.41 -19.17
N LEU A 33 0.09 11.19 -18.42
CA LEU A 33 -1.37 11.21 -18.58
C LEU A 33 -1.77 11.74 -19.96
N ALA A 34 -1.14 12.82 -20.44
CA ALA A 34 -1.38 13.35 -21.78
C ALA A 34 -1.03 12.31 -22.87
N GLN A 35 0.08 11.60 -22.71
CA GLN A 35 0.50 10.54 -23.63
C GLN A 35 -0.44 9.32 -23.60
N ALA A 36 -1.02 9.00 -22.43
CA ALA A 36 -1.98 7.91 -22.28
C ALA A 36 -3.37 8.22 -22.85
N GLY A 37 -3.65 9.50 -23.13
CA GLY A 37 -4.91 9.97 -23.69
C GLY A 37 -6.08 9.81 -22.71
N GLY A 38 -7.26 9.49 -23.25
CA GLY A 38 -8.48 9.34 -22.44
C GLY A 38 -8.35 8.21 -21.42
N LEU A 39 -8.56 8.53 -20.14
CA LEU A 39 -8.53 7.55 -19.06
C LEU A 39 -9.83 6.73 -19.03
N PRO A 40 -9.76 5.41 -18.75
CA PRO A 40 -10.96 4.59 -18.65
C PRO A 40 -11.77 5.00 -17.41
N ALA A 41 -13.08 5.21 -17.60
CA ALA A 41 -13.99 5.61 -16.53
C ALA A 41 -14.32 4.46 -15.56
N ALA A 42 -14.20 3.21 -16.02
CA ALA A 42 -14.57 2.03 -15.27
C ALA A 42 -13.74 0.80 -15.65
N ARG A 43 -13.78 -0.20 -14.78
CA ARG A 43 -12.92 -1.38 -14.87
C ARG A 43 -13.04 -2.18 -16.17
N PRO A 44 -14.23 -2.39 -16.77
CA PRO A 44 -14.34 -3.10 -18.05
C PRO A 44 -13.55 -2.43 -19.19
N ALA A 45 -13.45 -1.09 -19.18
CA ALA A 45 -12.70 -0.35 -20.19
C ALA A 45 -11.18 -0.33 -19.92
N LEU A 46 -10.75 -0.63 -18.69
CA LEU A 46 -9.33 -0.62 -18.33
C LEU A 46 -8.53 -1.65 -19.13
N ASP A 47 -9.06 -2.85 -19.31
CA ASP A 47 -8.36 -3.92 -20.03
C ASP A 47 -8.06 -3.52 -21.48
N GLU A 48 -9.04 -2.94 -22.18
CA GLU A 48 -8.83 -2.41 -23.53
C GLU A 48 -7.84 -1.23 -23.54
N TRP A 49 -7.94 -0.34 -22.56
CA TRP A 49 -7.01 0.78 -22.44
C TRP A 49 -5.58 0.32 -22.19
N VAL A 50 -5.33 -0.67 -21.34
CA VAL A 50 -3.97 -1.22 -21.13
C VAL A 50 -3.43 -1.85 -22.41
N LYS A 51 -4.25 -2.63 -23.12
CA LYS A 51 -3.81 -3.24 -24.38
C LYS A 51 -3.44 -2.19 -25.44
N THR A 52 -4.24 -1.14 -25.57
CA THR A 52 -4.09 -0.12 -26.62
C THR A 52 -3.08 0.97 -26.28
N ALA A 53 -2.96 1.37 -25.02
CA ALA A 53 -2.02 2.40 -24.58
C ALA A 53 -0.65 1.81 -24.20
N PHE A 54 -0.60 0.66 -23.50
CA PHE A 54 0.64 0.12 -22.92
C PHE A 54 1.24 -1.06 -23.67
N LEU A 55 0.41 -1.89 -24.30
CA LEU A 55 0.85 -3.14 -24.94
C LEU A 55 0.75 -3.07 -26.47
N ARG A 56 0.48 -1.89 -27.03
CA ARG A 56 0.49 -1.67 -28.47
C ARG A 56 1.93 -1.84 -28.99
N PRO A 57 2.14 -2.63 -30.05
CA PRO A 57 3.43 -2.72 -30.74
C PRO A 57 3.95 -1.32 -31.08
N GLU A 58 5.24 -1.09 -30.83
CA GLU A 58 5.89 0.21 -31.10
C GLU A 58 5.21 1.39 -30.39
N GLY A 59 4.35 1.11 -29.41
CA GLY A 59 3.70 2.11 -28.57
C GLY A 59 4.70 2.71 -27.58
N PRO A 60 4.60 4.01 -27.28
CA PRO A 60 5.60 4.71 -26.49
C PRO A 60 5.68 4.17 -25.05
N PHE A 61 4.59 3.66 -24.48
CA PHE A 61 4.60 3.03 -23.15
C PHE A 61 5.21 1.63 -23.12
N LEU A 62 5.10 0.85 -24.20
CA LEU A 62 5.72 -0.47 -24.27
C LEU A 62 7.25 -0.31 -24.23
N GLU A 63 7.76 0.63 -25.02
CA GLU A 63 9.19 0.93 -25.09
C GLU A 63 9.68 1.67 -23.83
N ALA A 64 8.91 2.63 -23.30
CA ALA A 64 9.25 3.27 -22.02
C ALA A 64 9.29 2.28 -20.87
N ALA A 65 8.38 1.29 -20.82
CA ALA A 65 8.46 0.22 -19.83
C ALA A 65 9.69 -0.67 -20.06
N ALA A 66 10.02 -1.02 -21.31
CA ALA A 66 11.19 -1.82 -21.63
C ALA A 66 12.52 -1.12 -21.32
N ALA A 67 12.57 0.20 -21.43
CA ALA A 67 13.75 1.02 -21.14
C ALA A 67 13.81 1.48 -19.67
N ALA A 68 12.71 1.43 -18.92
CA ALA A 68 12.55 2.04 -17.59
C ALA A 68 13.70 1.78 -16.60
N VAL A 69 14.24 0.56 -16.57
CA VAL A 69 15.36 0.21 -15.67
C VAL A 69 16.67 0.81 -16.16
N ALA A 70 16.91 0.75 -17.48
CA ALA A 70 18.10 1.30 -18.08
C ALA A 70 18.12 2.84 -17.96
N ASP A 71 16.99 3.48 -18.18
CA ASP A 71 16.83 4.93 -18.04
C ASP A 71 17.08 5.37 -16.59
N ALA A 72 16.56 4.62 -15.60
CA ALA A 72 16.77 4.92 -14.19
C ALA A 72 18.22 4.71 -13.73
N LEU A 73 18.92 3.72 -14.28
CA LEU A 73 20.31 3.41 -13.93
C LEU A 73 21.35 4.19 -14.75
N GLY A 74 20.97 4.74 -15.90
CA GLY A 74 21.88 5.29 -16.89
C GLY A 74 22.66 4.23 -17.70
N GLU A 75 22.37 2.94 -17.50
CA GLU A 75 23.00 1.82 -18.20
C GLU A 75 22.07 0.61 -18.28
N ALA A 76 22.30 -0.29 -19.23
CA ALA A 76 21.49 -1.50 -19.36
C ALA A 76 21.62 -2.39 -18.10
N PRO A 77 20.51 -2.93 -17.56
CA PRO A 77 20.57 -3.81 -16.41
C PRO A 77 21.31 -5.10 -16.75
N ASP A 78 22.16 -5.54 -15.82
CA ASP A 78 22.78 -6.85 -15.91
C ASP A 78 21.86 -7.96 -15.37
N THR A 79 22.35 -9.20 -15.42
CA THR A 79 21.59 -10.36 -14.94
C THR A 79 21.31 -10.32 -13.43
N ALA A 80 22.15 -9.68 -12.63
CA ALA A 80 21.94 -9.57 -11.18
C ALA A 80 20.80 -8.60 -10.86
N VAL A 81 20.79 -7.45 -11.54
CA VAL A 81 19.69 -6.46 -11.49
C VAL A 81 18.37 -7.12 -11.89
N ASP A 82 18.34 -7.80 -13.05
CA ASP A 82 17.13 -8.45 -13.54
C ASP A 82 16.56 -9.49 -12.56
N ARG A 83 17.44 -10.34 -11.98
CA ARG A 83 17.01 -11.35 -11.00
C ARG A 83 16.42 -10.74 -9.74
N VAL A 84 17.04 -9.67 -9.21
CA VAL A 84 16.54 -8.98 -8.01
C VAL A 84 15.19 -8.32 -8.29
N LEU A 85 15.09 -7.57 -9.39
CA LEU A 85 13.88 -6.81 -9.72
C LEU A 85 12.69 -7.73 -10.08
N ASP A 86 12.90 -8.85 -10.78
CA ASP A 86 11.84 -9.85 -11.03
C ASP A 86 11.29 -10.43 -9.71
N HIS A 87 12.18 -10.78 -8.79
CA HIS A 87 11.80 -11.36 -7.51
C HIS A 87 11.12 -10.38 -6.56
N ILE A 88 11.54 -9.12 -6.52
CA ILE A 88 10.91 -8.05 -5.74
C ILE A 88 9.53 -7.69 -6.34
N THR A 89 9.38 -7.70 -7.67
CA THR A 89 8.09 -7.43 -8.34
C THR A 89 7.00 -8.42 -7.92
N THR A 90 7.38 -9.67 -7.65
CA THR A 90 6.43 -10.70 -7.19
C THR A 90 5.92 -10.44 -5.76
N ARG A 91 6.81 -10.03 -4.86
CA ARG A 91 6.52 -9.66 -3.47
C ARG A 91 7.72 -8.89 -2.88
N PRO A 92 7.49 -8.00 -1.90
CA PRO A 92 8.59 -7.47 -1.11
C PRO A 92 9.40 -8.58 -0.44
N ARG A 93 10.71 -8.38 -0.36
CA ARG A 93 11.68 -9.36 0.12
C ARG A 93 12.74 -8.69 0.98
N THR A 94 13.21 -9.41 1.98
CA THR A 94 14.38 -8.98 2.75
C THR A 94 15.67 -9.34 2.02
N ARG A 95 16.82 -8.88 2.52
CA ARG A 95 18.13 -9.23 1.94
C ARG A 95 18.36 -10.74 2.03
N TYR A 96 18.03 -11.35 3.17
CA TYR A 96 18.14 -12.79 3.37
C TYR A 96 17.29 -13.58 2.34
N ASP A 97 16.05 -13.15 2.14
CA ASP A 97 15.13 -13.71 1.16
C ASP A 97 15.70 -13.62 -0.26
N LEU A 98 16.33 -12.50 -0.63
CA LEU A 98 16.93 -12.27 -1.95
C LEU A 98 18.15 -13.15 -2.17
N ARG A 99 19.03 -13.26 -1.18
CA ARG A 99 20.21 -14.15 -1.24
C ARG A 99 19.78 -15.58 -1.55
N ALA A 100 18.77 -16.07 -0.83
CA ALA A 100 18.26 -17.43 -0.98
C ALA A 100 17.65 -17.71 -2.37
N VAL A 101 16.97 -16.75 -2.99
CA VAL A 101 16.30 -16.98 -4.29
C VAL A 101 17.13 -16.60 -5.50
N THR A 102 18.06 -15.65 -5.37
CA THR A 102 18.89 -15.17 -6.49
C THR A 102 20.24 -15.90 -6.58
N GLY A 103 20.74 -16.44 -5.46
CA GLY A 103 22.09 -16.99 -5.35
C GLY A 103 23.20 -15.94 -5.34
N LEU A 104 22.87 -14.65 -5.29
CA LEU A 104 23.85 -13.57 -5.16
C LEU A 104 24.55 -13.61 -3.80
N SER A 105 25.79 -13.14 -3.73
CA SER A 105 26.47 -13.01 -2.45
C SER A 105 25.88 -11.87 -1.61
N GLU A 106 26.18 -11.88 -0.31
CA GLU A 106 25.77 -10.79 0.58
C GLU A 106 26.41 -9.46 0.18
N ALA A 107 27.71 -9.49 -0.17
CA ALA A 107 28.43 -8.32 -0.67
C ALA A 107 27.83 -7.76 -1.96
N ASP A 108 27.39 -8.62 -2.90
CA ASP A 108 26.73 -8.17 -4.12
C ASP A 108 25.40 -7.47 -3.82
N LEU A 109 24.60 -8.02 -2.89
CA LEU A 109 23.33 -7.41 -2.49
C LEU A 109 23.53 -6.09 -1.75
N ASP A 110 24.57 -5.98 -0.92
CA ASP A 110 24.92 -4.75 -0.19
C ASP A 110 25.38 -3.63 -1.11
N ALA A 111 26.04 -3.96 -2.24
CA ALA A 111 26.36 -2.98 -3.26
C ALA A 111 25.14 -2.64 -4.13
N LEU A 112 24.32 -3.64 -4.48
CA LEU A 112 23.27 -3.49 -5.47
C LEU A 112 22.01 -2.78 -4.93
N LEU A 113 21.53 -3.16 -3.75
CA LEU A 113 20.24 -2.67 -3.24
C LEU A 113 20.24 -1.16 -2.96
N PRO A 114 21.28 -0.55 -2.35
CA PRO A 114 21.37 0.90 -2.19
C PRO A 114 21.38 1.63 -3.54
N ARG A 115 22.16 1.13 -4.52
CA ARG A 115 22.20 1.69 -5.87
C ARG A 115 20.83 1.67 -6.56
N LEU A 116 20.08 0.56 -6.45
CA LEU A 116 18.72 0.47 -6.99
C LEU A 116 17.76 1.43 -6.27
N ALA A 117 17.99 1.69 -4.98
CA ALA A 117 17.18 2.63 -4.20
C ALA A 117 17.46 4.08 -4.58
N GLU A 118 18.73 4.44 -4.77
CA GLU A 118 19.15 5.76 -5.26
C GLU A 118 18.59 6.05 -6.65
N ALA A 119 18.51 5.05 -7.52
CA ALA A 119 17.85 5.14 -8.82
C ALA A 119 16.30 5.18 -8.74
N GLY A 120 15.71 5.12 -7.55
CA GLY A 120 14.27 5.12 -7.34
C GLY A 120 13.54 3.87 -7.83
N LEU A 121 14.28 2.79 -8.15
CA LEU A 121 13.69 1.52 -8.61
C LEU A 121 13.08 0.74 -7.45
N VAL A 122 13.74 0.75 -6.30
CA VAL A 122 13.28 0.06 -5.09
C VAL A 122 13.29 0.99 -3.89
N ARG A 123 12.64 0.58 -2.81
CA ARG A 123 12.73 1.22 -1.49
C ARG A 123 12.82 0.19 -0.39
N ALA A 124 13.46 0.56 0.71
CA ALA A 124 13.47 -0.22 1.94
C ALA A 124 12.25 0.15 2.81
N ASP A 125 11.28 -0.74 2.91
CA ASP A 125 10.16 -0.62 3.84
C ASP A 125 10.56 -1.20 5.22
N PRO A 126 10.16 -0.58 6.35
CA PRO A 126 10.50 -1.07 7.68
C PRO A 126 10.06 -2.53 7.93
N ASN A 127 10.91 -3.31 8.60
CA ASN A 127 10.59 -4.64 9.10
C ASN A 127 10.62 -4.65 10.64
N PRO A 128 9.48 -4.43 11.33
CA PRO A 128 9.47 -4.18 12.77
C PRO A 128 10.01 -5.32 13.63
N LEU A 129 9.96 -6.56 13.12
CA LEU A 129 10.44 -7.73 13.86
C LEU A 129 11.94 -7.96 13.64
N GLU A 130 12.51 -7.43 12.57
CA GLU A 130 13.93 -7.54 12.21
C GLU A 130 14.38 -6.19 11.61
N PRO A 131 14.62 -5.15 12.44
CA PRO A 131 14.87 -3.78 11.95
C PRO A 131 16.07 -3.65 11.01
N ASP A 132 17.07 -4.52 11.16
CA ASP A 132 18.29 -4.54 10.34
C ASP A 132 18.10 -5.25 8.96
N ASP A 133 16.94 -5.88 8.73
CA ASP A 133 16.61 -6.58 7.47
C ASP A 133 15.28 -6.06 6.89
N PRO A 134 15.27 -4.86 6.28
CA PRO A 134 14.06 -4.23 5.76
C PRO A 134 13.47 -5.00 4.57
N PHE A 135 12.19 -4.75 4.27
CA PHE A 135 11.55 -5.27 3.07
C PHE A 135 11.85 -4.37 1.87
N TRP A 136 12.63 -4.87 0.92
CA TRP A 136 12.82 -4.23 -0.38
C TRP A 136 11.58 -4.40 -1.25
N THR A 137 11.06 -3.27 -1.73
CA THR A 137 9.83 -3.17 -2.52
C THR A 137 10.11 -2.39 -3.81
N MET A 138 9.58 -2.87 -4.94
CA MET A 138 9.65 -2.17 -6.23
C MET A 138 8.82 -0.88 -6.16
N GLU A 139 9.46 0.27 -6.37
CA GLU A 139 8.83 1.60 -6.31
C GLU A 139 8.51 2.12 -7.72
N HIS A 140 9.42 1.94 -8.68
CA HIS A 140 9.26 2.49 -10.03
C HIS A 140 8.17 1.76 -10.83
N ARG A 141 7.10 2.48 -11.21
CA ARG A 141 5.87 1.88 -11.78
C ARG A 141 6.06 1.26 -13.15
N LEU A 142 6.77 1.93 -14.07
CA LEU A 142 7.02 1.38 -15.41
C LEU A 142 7.96 0.17 -15.35
N ALA A 143 8.94 0.18 -14.45
CA ALA A 143 9.81 -0.98 -14.21
C ALA A 143 9.02 -2.15 -13.59
N ARG A 144 8.14 -1.86 -12.63
CA ARG A 144 7.19 -2.83 -12.06
C ARG A 144 6.31 -3.45 -13.16
N PHE A 145 5.75 -2.62 -14.03
CA PHE A 145 4.96 -3.09 -15.17
C PHE A 145 5.80 -3.95 -16.12
N HIS A 146 7.04 -3.55 -16.38
CA HIS A 146 7.97 -4.31 -17.20
C HIS A 146 8.18 -5.73 -16.68
N TYR A 147 8.66 -5.91 -15.45
CA TYR A 147 8.90 -7.25 -14.89
C TYR A 147 7.60 -8.03 -14.65
N ALA A 148 6.49 -7.34 -14.34
CA ALA A 148 5.21 -8.02 -14.11
C ALA A 148 4.61 -8.60 -15.39
N MET A 149 4.68 -7.86 -16.50
CA MET A 149 3.86 -8.08 -17.70
C MET A 149 4.67 -8.20 -19.00
N VAL A 150 5.73 -7.40 -19.16
CA VAL A 150 6.40 -7.19 -20.44
C VAL A 150 7.59 -8.13 -20.61
N ALA A 151 8.53 -8.15 -19.67
CA ALA A 151 9.86 -8.77 -19.79
C ALA A 151 9.81 -10.19 -20.38
N GLN A 152 9.01 -11.08 -19.78
CA GLN A 152 8.90 -12.49 -20.19
C GLN A 152 8.40 -12.69 -21.63
N HIS A 153 7.65 -11.73 -22.15
CA HIS A 153 6.98 -11.83 -23.45
C HIS A 153 7.25 -10.64 -24.37
N LEU A 154 8.29 -9.85 -24.10
CA LEU A 154 8.58 -8.61 -24.83
C LEU A 154 8.65 -8.82 -26.35
N PRO A 155 9.34 -9.86 -26.89
CA PRO A 155 9.32 -10.12 -28.34
C PRO A 155 7.93 -10.43 -28.90
N ARG A 156 7.03 -10.99 -28.09
CA ARG A 156 5.64 -11.29 -28.50
C ARG A 156 4.77 -10.04 -28.45
N TRP A 157 4.94 -9.19 -27.43
CA TRP A 157 4.27 -7.89 -27.34
C TRP A 157 4.63 -6.99 -28.52
N ARG A 158 5.92 -6.88 -28.85
CA ARG A 158 6.41 -6.11 -30.01
C ARG A 158 5.87 -6.60 -31.35
N ARG A 159 5.49 -7.88 -31.47
CA ARG A 159 4.86 -8.41 -32.70
C ARG A 159 3.37 -8.11 -32.81
N GLY A 160 2.65 -7.96 -31.69
CA GLY A 160 1.24 -7.53 -31.67
C GLY A 160 0.17 -8.55 -32.08
N TYR A 161 0.48 -9.57 -32.87
CA TYR A 161 -0.53 -10.47 -33.45
C TYR A 161 -1.36 -11.29 -32.42
N ILE A 162 -0.92 -11.35 -31.17
CA ILE A 162 -1.54 -12.15 -30.11
C ILE A 162 -1.81 -11.37 -28.83
N THR A 163 -1.89 -10.03 -28.90
CA THR A 163 -2.06 -9.17 -27.71
C THR A 163 -3.26 -9.58 -26.86
N ASP A 164 -4.42 -9.85 -27.46
CA ASP A 164 -5.62 -10.29 -26.73
C ASP A 164 -5.44 -11.65 -26.06
N LYS A 165 -4.82 -12.60 -26.77
CA LYS A 165 -4.54 -13.94 -26.22
C LYS A 165 -3.57 -13.84 -25.05
N LEU A 166 -2.51 -13.05 -25.21
CA LEU A 166 -1.47 -12.89 -24.20
C LEU A 166 -2.01 -12.12 -22.99
N TRP A 167 -2.84 -11.09 -23.20
CA TRP A 167 -3.54 -10.38 -22.13
C TRP A 167 -4.44 -11.33 -21.34
N ARG A 168 -5.30 -12.12 -22.00
CA ARG A 168 -6.15 -13.11 -21.29
C ARG A 168 -5.35 -14.04 -20.38
N MET A 169 -4.18 -14.49 -20.83
CA MET A 169 -3.30 -15.36 -20.05
C MET A 169 -2.59 -14.64 -18.88
N THR A 170 -2.35 -13.33 -19.01
CA THR A 170 -1.48 -12.58 -18.10
C THR A 170 -2.19 -11.53 -17.26
N HIS A 171 -3.46 -11.18 -17.53
CA HIS A 171 -4.18 -10.10 -16.84
C HIS A 171 -4.26 -10.32 -15.31
N ALA A 172 -4.29 -11.56 -14.85
CA ALA A 172 -4.24 -11.86 -13.41
C ALA A 172 -2.90 -11.42 -12.77
N ARG A 173 -1.80 -11.41 -13.53
CA ARG A 173 -0.50 -10.86 -13.10
C ARG A 173 -0.56 -9.34 -12.99
N PHE A 174 -1.25 -8.66 -13.89
CA PHE A 174 -1.45 -7.22 -13.83
C PHE A 174 -2.12 -6.82 -12.51
N ASP A 175 -3.24 -7.45 -12.16
CA ASP A 175 -3.90 -7.19 -10.89
C ASP A 175 -3.00 -7.51 -9.68
N ARG A 176 -2.26 -8.62 -9.74
CA ARG A 176 -1.47 -9.11 -8.60
C ARG A 176 -0.17 -8.35 -8.35
N TYR A 177 0.52 -7.94 -9.41
CA TYR A 177 1.90 -7.42 -9.35
C TYR A 177 2.00 -5.95 -9.74
N VAL A 178 1.00 -5.38 -10.43
CA VAL A 178 0.99 -3.96 -10.78
C VAL A 178 0.04 -3.19 -9.85
N CYS A 179 -1.24 -3.56 -9.84
CA CYS A 179 -2.26 -2.81 -9.08
C CYS A 179 -2.19 -3.03 -7.57
N ARG A 180 -2.04 -4.29 -7.12
CA ARG A 180 -2.09 -4.63 -5.70
C ARG A 180 -1.02 -3.91 -4.84
N PRO A 181 0.25 -3.76 -5.27
CA PRO A 181 1.22 -2.97 -4.52
C PRO A 181 0.77 -1.52 -4.26
N GLU A 182 0.17 -0.86 -5.26
CA GLU A 182 -0.35 0.51 -5.10
C GLU A 182 -1.51 0.54 -4.09
N PHE A 183 -2.43 -0.43 -4.19
CA PHE A 183 -3.54 -0.57 -3.25
C PHE A 183 -3.09 -0.85 -1.82
N ASN A 184 -2.05 -1.68 -1.65
CA ASN A 184 -1.44 -1.95 -0.34
C ASN A 184 -0.81 -0.67 0.24
N ARG A 185 -0.13 0.13 -0.59
CA ARG A 185 0.47 1.40 -0.17
C ARG A 185 -0.60 2.40 0.26
N LEU A 186 -1.68 2.53 -0.53
CA LEU A 186 -2.83 3.36 -0.19
C LEU A 186 -3.46 2.95 1.14
N ALA A 187 -3.61 1.65 1.40
CA ALA A 187 -4.14 1.15 2.67
C ALA A 187 -3.25 1.51 3.87
N ARG A 188 -1.92 1.43 3.71
CA ARG A 188 -0.95 1.81 4.76
C ARG A 188 -0.97 3.31 5.04
N GLU A 189 -0.96 4.12 3.99
CA GLU A 189 -0.99 5.58 4.13
C GLU A 189 -2.34 6.08 4.66
N TRP A 190 -3.44 5.39 4.33
CA TRP A 190 -4.73 5.68 4.93
C TRP A 190 -4.72 5.40 6.44
N ALA A 191 -4.13 4.27 6.85
CA ALA A 191 -4.06 3.87 8.25
C ALA A 191 -3.14 4.77 9.10
N LEU A 192 -2.18 5.46 8.48
CA LEU A 192 -1.37 6.51 9.14
C LEU A 192 -2.18 7.76 9.53
N ASN A 193 -3.42 7.93 9.05
CA ASN A 193 -4.27 9.03 9.51
C ASN A 193 -4.88 8.79 10.90
N ASP A 194 -4.69 7.60 11.48
CA ASP A 194 -5.02 7.37 12.88
C ASP A 194 -4.10 8.22 13.79
N PRO A 195 -4.65 9.04 14.70
CA PRO A 195 -3.83 9.90 15.56
C PRO A 195 -2.84 9.15 16.46
N ALA A 196 -3.10 7.87 16.76
CA ALA A 196 -2.20 7.03 17.54
C ALA A 196 -1.13 6.33 16.68
N ALA A 197 -1.23 6.38 15.34
CA ALA A 197 -0.27 5.73 14.46
C ALA A 197 1.02 6.54 14.34
N ALA A 198 2.15 5.89 14.65
CA ALA A 198 3.49 6.40 14.36
C ALA A 198 4.07 5.78 13.09
N ALA A 199 3.73 4.51 12.80
CA ALA A 199 4.27 3.80 11.64
C ALA A 199 3.27 2.80 11.06
N THR A 200 3.36 2.56 9.75
CA THR A 200 2.66 1.46 9.07
C THR A 200 3.60 0.68 8.19
N THR A 201 3.40 -0.64 8.15
CA THR A 201 4.23 -1.52 7.32
C THR A 201 3.56 -2.87 7.05
N ARG A 202 4.23 -3.71 6.26
CA ARG A 202 3.99 -5.14 6.15
C ARG A 202 4.57 -5.85 7.37
N MET A 203 3.94 -6.93 7.81
CA MET A 203 4.52 -7.78 8.85
C MET A 203 4.50 -9.25 8.43
N THR A 204 5.52 -10.00 8.83
CA THR A 204 5.59 -11.44 8.64
C THR A 204 5.79 -12.12 9.98
N VAL A 205 4.83 -12.94 10.40
CA VAL A 205 4.82 -13.59 11.72
C VAL A 205 5.11 -15.09 11.56
N PRO A 206 6.10 -15.64 12.28
CA PRO A 206 6.33 -17.08 12.31
C PRO A 206 5.13 -17.83 12.91
N ASP A 207 4.69 -18.88 12.23
CA ASP A 207 3.65 -19.80 12.70
C ASP A 207 4.31 -21.16 12.98
N PRO A 208 4.69 -21.44 14.24
CA PRO A 208 5.39 -22.67 14.61
C PRO A 208 4.51 -23.91 14.45
N ARG A 209 3.18 -23.76 14.61
CA ARG A 209 2.23 -24.87 14.49
C ARG A 209 2.22 -25.44 13.08
N PHE A 210 2.22 -24.57 12.08
CA PHE A 210 2.19 -24.97 10.67
C PHE A 210 3.52 -24.81 9.94
N ARG A 211 4.60 -24.48 10.66
CA ARG A 211 5.97 -24.28 10.14
C ARG A 211 6.00 -23.38 8.90
N GLN A 212 5.32 -22.25 8.97
CA GLN A 212 5.24 -21.30 7.85
C GLN A 212 5.28 -19.87 8.33
N LEU A 213 5.55 -18.95 7.42
CA LEU A 213 5.47 -17.52 7.68
C LEU A 213 4.07 -16.99 7.31
N ARG A 214 3.49 -16.17 8.18
CA ARG A 214 2.18 -15.53 7.97
C ARG A 214 2.37 -14.06 7.64
N THR A 215 2.06 -13.67 6.41
CA THR A 215 2.09 -12.26 6.02
C THR A 215 0.78 -11.54 6.32
N LEU A 216 0.91 -10.39 6.98
CA LEU A 216 -0.07 -9.30 7.02
C LEU A 216 0.40 -8.17 6.11
N GLU A 217 -0.50 -7.67 5.27
CA GLU A 217 -0.17 -6.60 4.32
C GLU A 217 -0.14 -5.21 4.98
N LEU A 218 -0.78 -5.11 6.15
CA LEU A 218 -0.93 -3.90 6.94
C LEU A 218 -0.74 -4.25 8.43
N ALA A 219 0.16 -3.55 9.08
CA ALA A 219 0.31 -3.46 10.52
C ALA A 219 0.56 -1.99 10.86
N VAL A 220 -0.09 -1.51 11.92
CA VAL A 220 -0.02 -0.13 12.41
C VAL A 220 0.55 -0.17 13.82
N TRP A 221 1.53 0.69 14.08
CA TRP A 221 2.25 0.77 15.35
C TRP A 221 2.12 2.17 15.94
N ASP A 222 2.06 2.24 17.27
CA ASP A 222 2.16 3.51 17.99
C ASP A 222 3.62 3.95 18.20
N GLY A 223 3.81 5.11 18.84
CA GLY A 223 5.13 5.67 19.12
C GLY A 223 5.95 4.86 20.13
N GLN A 224 5.32 3.93 20.84
CA GLN A 224 5.92 3.04 21.83
C GLN A 224 6.29 1.68 21.22
N GLY A 225 6.00 1.46 19.93
CA GLY A 225 6.29 0.21 19.24
C GLY A 225 5.29 -0.90 19.54
N ALA A 226 4.08 -0.58 20.01
CA ALA A 226 3.00 -1.54 20.20
C ALA A 226 2.07 -1.56 18.96
N PRO A 227 1.59 -2.75 18.52
CA PRO A 227 0.69 -2.84 17.39
C PRO A 227 -0.72 -2.38 17.80
N ILE A 228 -1.24 -1.36 17.12
CA ILE A 228 -2.58 -0.79 17.37
C ILE A 228 -3.63 -1.23 16.34
N ALA A 229 -3.18 -1.73 15.18
CA ALA A 229 -4.04 -2.38 14.21
C ALA A 229 -3.29 -3.41 13.34
N LEU A 230 -3.99 -4.46 12.95
CA LEU A 230 -3.49 -5.57 12.12
C LEU A 230 -4.45 -5.78 10.95
N GLY A 231 -3.93 -5.92 9.73
CA GLY A 231 -4.77 -5.92 8.54
C GLY A 231 -4.42 -6.94 7.47
N THR A 232 -5.45 -7.41 6.78
CA THR A 232 -5.32 -8.11 5.50
C THR A 232 -5.87 -7.22 4.39
N VAL A 233 -5.08 -7.03 3.34
CA VAL A 233 -5.48 -6.28 2.15
C VAL A 233 -5.71 -7.26 0.99
N ARG A 234 -6.81 -7.10 0.25
CA ARG A 234 -7.13 -7.89 -0.94
C ARG A 234 -7.53 -6.98 -2.10
N TRP A 235 -6.82 -7.14 -3.21
CA TRP A 235 -7.15 -6.49 -4.47
C TRP A 235 -7.85 -7.49 -5.39
N ARG A 236 -8.98 -7.10 -6.00
CA ARG A 236 -9.73 -7.89 -7.02
C ARG A 236 -10.24 -9.28 -6.60
N PHE A 237 -10.06 -9.64 -5.33
CA PHE A 237 -10.63 -10.84 -4.73
C PHE A 237 -11.70 -10.46 -3.71
N ARG A 238 -12.76 -11.27 -3.61
CA ARG A 238 -13.67 -11.21 -2.48
C ARG A 238 -12.93 -11.70 -1.24
N MET A 239 -12.88 -10.87 -0.20
CA MET A 239 -12.41 -11.33 1.11
C MET A 239 -13.49 -12.21 1.73
N VAL A 240 -13.13 -13.43 2.12
CA VAL A 240 -14.04 -14.39 2.76
C VAL A 240 -13.62 -14.66 4.19
N GLU A 241 -14.50 -15.29 4.97
CA GLU A 241 -14.33 -15.51 6.40
C GLU A 241 -12.98 -16.18 6.75
N ARG A 242 -12.44 -17.03 5.85
CA ARG A 242 -11.11 -17.64 6.02
C ARG A 242 -10.00 -16.62 6.24
N GLN A 243 -10.04 -15.46 5.57
CA GLN A 243 -9.03 -14.41 5.78
C GLN A 243 -9.18 -13.74 7.14
N LEU A 244 -10.41 -13.51 7.62
CA LEU A 244 -10.66 -12.98 8.96
C LEU A 244 -10.21 -13.96 10.05
N LYS A 245 -10.54 -15.26 9.90
CA LYS A 245 -10.06 -16.33 10.79
C LYS A 245 -8.53 -16.38 10.85
N ARG A 246 -7.86 -16.24 9.69
CA ARG A 246 -6.39 -16.14 9.63
C ARG A 246 -5.87 -14.89 10.35
N LEU A 247 -6.50 -13.74 10.16
CA LEU A 247 -6.09 -12.48 10.80
C LEU A 247 -6.21 -12.57 12.33
N ARG A 248 -7.34 -13.07 12.84
CA ARG A 248 -7.53 -13.36 14.28
C ARG A 248 -6.52 -14.36 14.81
N TYR A 249 -6.18 -15.38 14.02
CA TYR A 249 -5.15 -16.34 14.39
C TYR A 249 -3.75 -15.70 14.49
N VAL A 250 -3.38 -14.82 13.57
CA VAL A 250 -2.11 -14.08 13.65
C VAL A 250 -2.08 -13.15 14.86
N LYS A 251 -3.20 -12.48 15.19
CA LYS A 251 -3.32 -11.69 16.43
C LYS A 251 -3.00 -12.54 17.68
N ARG A 252 -3.51 -13.78 17.75
CA ARG A 252 -3.18 -14.73 18.82
C ARG A 252 -1.70 -15.13 18.85
N LEU A 253 -1.08 -15.33 17.69
CA LEU A 253 0.36 -15.64 17.61
C LEU A 253 1.23 -14.50 18.19
N LEU A 254 0.72 -13.27 18.18
CA LEU A 254 1.38 -12.09 18.74
C LEU A 254 1.03 -11.85 20.23
N GLY A 255 0.37 -12.79 20.90
CA GLY A 255 -0.04 -12.66 22.30
C GLY A 255 -1.31 -11.84 22.52
N ASP A 256 -2.20 -11.77 21.51
CA ASP A 256 -3.46 -11.03 21.55
C ASP A 256 -3.33 -9.55 21.99
N PRO A 257 -2.49 -8.75 21.31
CA PRO A 257 -2.39 -7.33 21.60
C PRO A 257 -3.76 -6.65 21.44
N PRO A 258 -4.00 -5.49 22.10
CA PRO A 258 -5.23 -4.71 21.94
C PRO A 258 -5.27 -3.97 20.59
N ALA A 259 -5.07 -4.72 19.49
CA ALA A 259 -5.04 -4.22 18.13
C ALA A 259 -6.39 -4.44 17.44
N ARG A 260 -6.83 -3.40 16.74
CA ARG A 260 -7.97 -3.45 15.81
C ARG A 260 -7.65 -4.32 14.60
N LEU A 261 -8.67 -4.86 13.95
CA LEU A 261 -8.56 -5.73 12.79
C LEU A 261 -9.08 -5.03 11.54
N TYR A 262 -8.23 -4.88 10.52
CA TYR A 262 -8.57 -4.20 9.28
C TYR A 262 -8.73 -5.21 8.13
N CYS A 263 -9.94 -5.26 7.57
CA CYS A 263 -10.30 -6.02 6.38
C CYS A 263 -10.44 -5.07 5.19
N VAL A 264 -9.35 -4.85 4.46
CA VAL A 264 -9.30 -3.89 3.35
C VAL A 264 -9.51 -4.62 2.01
N ALA A 265 -10.64 -4.41 1.33
CA ALA A 265 -10.90 -5.00 0.03
C ALA A 265 -12.03 -4.28 -0.74
N PRO A 266 -12.04 -4.36 -2.09
CA PRO A 266 -13.20 -3.92 -2.88
C PRO A 266 -14.48 -4.70 -2.60
N ARG A 267 -14.35 -5.98 -2.22
CA ARG A 267 -15.46 -6.92 -2.06
C ARG A 267 -15.23 -7.75 -0.81
N VAL A 268 -16.22 -7.81 0.08
CA VAL A 268 -16.14 -8.54 1.35
C VAL A 268 -17.41 -9.38 1.53
N ASP A 269 -17.25 -10.58 2.08
CA ASP A 269 -18.34 -11.51 2.38
C ASP A 269 -19.29 -10.93 3.44
N PRO A 270 -20.63 -11.01 3.29
CA PRO A 270 -21.57 -10.42 4.24
C PRO A 270 -21.37 -10.88 5.69
N ALA A 271 -20.88 -12.11 5.91
CA ALA A 271 -20.57 -12.61 7.25
C ALA A 271 -19.46 -11.80 7.96
N ILE A 272 -18.48 -11.26 7.22
CA ILE A 272 -17.46 -10.38 7.80
C ILE A 272 -18.06 -9.01 8.13
N VAL A 273 -18.98 -8.51 7.27
CA VAL A 273 -19.66 -7.23 7.50
C VAL A 273 -20.54 -7.31 8.74
N ALA A 274 -21.40 -8.32 8.85
CA ALA A 274 -22.21 -8.55 10.04
C ALA A 274 -21.35 -8.76 11.30
N GLY A 275 -20.19 -9.41 11.15
CA GLY A 275 -19.21 -9.54 12.22
C GLY A 275 -18.61 -8.19 12.65
N ALA A 276 -18.38 -7.26 11.72
CA ALA A 276 -17.90 -5.91 12.01
C ALA A 276 -18.95 -5.05 12.72
N ASP A 277 -20.23 -5.25 12.41
CA ASP A 277 -21.33 -4.58 13.12
C ASP A 277 -21.43 -5.01 14.59
N ALA A 278 -20.95 -6.22 14.92
CA ALA A 278 -20.97 -6.78 16.27
C ALA A 278 -19.64 -6.64 17.05
N ASP A 279 -18.53 -6.43 16.36
CA ASP A 279 -17.16 -6.39 16.91
C ASP A 279 -16.59 -4.98 16.67
N PRO A 280 -16.57 -4.09 17.69
CA PRO A 280 -16.13 -2.70 17.51
C PRO A 280 -14.64 -2.57 17.12
N ASP A 281 -13.86 -3.64 17.26
CA ASP A 281 -12.46 -3.68 16.86
C ASP A 281 -12.26 -4.17 15.42
N LEU A 282 -13.32 -4.56 14.69
CA LEU A 282 -13.25 -5.05 13.32
C LEU A 282 -13.74 -4.00 12.32
N PHE A 283 -12.86 -3.57 11.42
CA PHE A 283 -13.16 -2.56 10.40
C PHE A 283 -13.10 -3.18 9.00
N VAL A 284 -14.18 -2.98 8.24
CA VAL A 284 -14.24 -3.30 6.81
C VAL A 284 -14.03 -2.02 6.01
N ILE A 285 -13.01 -2.01 5.15
CA ILE A 285 -12.56 -0.81 4.44
C ILE A 285 -12.54 -1.08 2.93
N SER A 286 -13.32 -0.31 2.20
CA SER A 286 -13.42 -0.33 0.73
C SER A 286 -12.46 0.68 0.08
N PRO A 287 -12.14 0.52 -1.22
CA PRO A 287 -11.39 1.51 -1.99
C PRO A 287 -12.02 2.92 -1.93
N ALA A 288 -13.35 3.01 -1.94
CA ALA A 288 -14.06 4.28 -1.82
C ALA A 288 -13.80 4.97 -0.45
N GLN A 289 -13.69 4.19 0.62
CA GLN A 289 -13.33 4.71 1.95
C GLN A 289 -11.86 5.14 2.02
N LEU A 290 -10.95 4.40 1.37
CA LEU A 290 -9.53 4.79 1.28
C LEU A 290 -9.34 6.12 0.53
N LEU A 291 -10.12 6.34 -0.53
CA LEU A 291 -10.06 7.56 -1.35
C LEU A 291 -10.94 8.70 -0.83
N ARG A 292 -11.69 8.50 0.26
CA ARG A 292 -12.48 9.57 0.85
C ARG A 292 -11.54 10.63 1.44
N ARG A 293 -11.73 11.89 1.03
CA ARG A 293 -11.11 13.03 1.71
C ARG A 293 -11.67 13.13 3.12
N ALA A 294 -10.81 13.38 4.11
CA ALA A 294 -11.29 13.71 5.44
C ALA A 294 -12.17 14.96 5.31
N SER A 295 -13.43 14.87 5.74
CA SER A 295 -14.34 16.00 5.74
C SER A 295 -13.70 17.11 6.58
N THR A 296 -13.37 18.22 5.93
CA THR A 296 -12.85 19.45 6.55
C THR A 296 -14.00 20.18 7.24
N THR A 297 -14.74 19.50 8.10
CA THR A 297 -15.64 20.17 9.03
C THR A 297 -14.78 20.50 10.25
N PRO A 298 -14.40 21.76 10.50
CA PRO A 298 -13.88 22.10 11.80
C PRO A 298 -14.93 21.65 12.81
N ARG A 299 -14.55 20.77 13.74
CA ARG A 299 -15.38 20.46 14.89
C ARG A 299 -15.40 21.75 15.71
N ILE A 300 -16.33 22.65 15.39
CA ILE A 300 -16.65 23.81 16.22
C ILE A 300 -16.97 23.20 17.57
N ALA A 301 -16.05 23.38 18.52
CA ALA A 301 -16.33 23.07 19.91
C ALA A 301 -17.64 23.78 20.26
N PRO A 302 -18.57 23.15 20.99
CA PRO A 302 -19.76 23.85 21.45
C PRO A 302 -19.26 25.12 22.16
N GLU A 303 -19.71 26.26 21.64
CA GLU A 303 -19.42 27.58 22.15
C GLU A 303 -19.65 27.56 23.66
N SER A 304 -18.55 27.60 24.42
CA SER A 304 -18.61 27.78 25.85
C SER A 304 -19.40 29.06 26.08
N ALA A 305 -20.49 28.94 26.84
CA ALA A 305 -21.38 30.03 27.21
C ALA A 305 -20.59 31.30 27.58
N PRO A 306 -21.08 32.49 27.22
CA PRO A 306 -20.36 33.73 27.46
C PRO A 306 -20.13 33.92 28.97
N PRO A 307 -18.96 34.44 29.38
CA PRO A 307 -18.68 34.78 30.76
C PRO A 307 -19.58 35.96 31.16
N GLY A 308 -20.66 35.67 31.87
CA GLY A 308 -21.52 36.67 32.49
C GLY A 308 -20.84 37.25 33.73
N ASP A 309 -20.39 38.50 33.59
CA ASP A 309 -20.17 39.54 34.59
C ASP A 309 -20.21 39.15 36.08
N LEU A 310 -19.03 39.12 36.69
CA LEU A 310 -18.88 39.36 38.12
C LEU A 310 -18.30 40.76 38.32
N HIS A 311 -19.18 41.70 38.69
CA HIS A 311 -18.79 43.03 39.18
C HIS A 311 -18.11 42.96 40.55
N PRO A 312 -17.17 43.89 40.88
CA PRO A 312 -16.38 43.84 42.10
C PRO A 312 -16.87 44.86 43.15
N ILE A 313 -17.32 44.43 44.33
CA ILE A 313 -17.31 45.27 45.55
C ILE A 313 -16.98 44.41 46.79
N SER A 314 -15.70 44.46 47.16
CA SER A 314 -15.13 44.76 48.49
C SER A 314 -15.73 44.24 49.81
N ARG A 315 -14.78 43.74 50.65
CA ARG A 315 -14.72 43.75 52.13
C ARG A 315 -15.60 42.69 52.83
N LEU A 316 -15.20 42.02 53.91
CA LEU A 316 -14.32 42.30 55.05
C LEU A 316 -13.75 40.98 55.63
N VAL A 317 -12.55 41.05 56.23
CA VAL A 317 -12.15 40.56 57.58
C VAL A 317 -12.67 39.18 58.06
N GLY A 318 -11.88 38.26 58.60
CA GLY A 318 -10.49 38.20 59.05
C GLY A 318 -10.17 36.73 59.42
N ALA A 319 -8.94 36.30 59.22
CA ALA A 319 -8.07 35.81 60.29
C ALA A 319 -8.77 35.01 61.41
N GLU A 320 -8.56 33.70 61.44
CA GLU A 320 -7.94 33.07 62.62
C GLU A 320 -7.44 31.65 62.32
N THR A 321 -6.12 31.53 62.40
CA THR A 321 -5.38 30.31 62.68
C THR A 321 -5.74 29.76 64.05
N ARG A 322 -6.06 28.46 64.15
CA ARG A 322 -5.76 27.69 65.35
C ARG A 322 -5.17 26.33 64.99
N ARG A 323 -3.99 26.10 65.55
CA ARG A 323 -3.28 24.83 65.58
C ARG A 323 -3.12 24.47 67.06
N VAL A 324 -3.19 23.17 67.31
CA VAL A 324 -2.70 22.40 68.47
C VAL A 324 -3.59 22.34 69.72
N GLY A 325 -4.17 21.15 69.89
CA GLY A 325 -4.22 20.36 71.12
C GLY A 325 -4.05 18.91 70.70
#